data_AF-A0A225VEA5-F1
#
_entry.id   AF-A0A225VEA5-F1
#
_cell.length_a   1.000
_cell.length_b   1.000
_cell.length_c   1.000
_cell.angle_alpha   90.00
_cell.angle_beta   90.00
_cell.angle_gamma   90.00
#
_symmetry.space_group_name_H-M   'P 1'
#
loop_
_entity.id
_entity.type
_entity.pdbx_description
1 polymer ?
#
loop_
_entity_poly.entity_id
_entity_poly.type
_entity_poly.pdbx_seq_one_letter_code
_entity_poly.pdbx_strand_id
1 'polypeptide(L)'
;MHLQWLAVVENAPPDDAVAFLETFKAYRITKCNVVPCTICMYPEPHTMSYRLMNCTSPACKLMHSHGKCQWRGRRLDAVNADRNTPLMETHKTYIREMTAQGSKPSRIRNSVPRKFGVDMDSLPSLSKVHNYAYHYKNTKLFNHDKHKDITEFVHKLEFSGHENETAAFTFVWTLDEFGKMLVGNGSDENPFVGGISTKRCYVQTQSSRLSGDCLWNFRSVQKFSFGGPICQFTMN
;
A
#
# COMPACT_ATOMS: atom_id res chain seq x y z
N MET A 1 18.14 22.12 36.23
CA MET A 1 19.07 21.11 35.68
C MET A 1 18.88 21.09 34.17
N HIS A 2 19.80 21.71 33.42
CA HIS A 2 19.76 21.70 31.95
C HIS A 2 20.17 20.31 31.48
N LEU A 3 19.23 19.50 30.97
CA LEU A 3 19.58 18.20 30.40
C LEU A 3 20.40 18.44 29.14
N GLN A 4 21.68 18.08 29.17
CA GLN A 4 22.54 18.11 28.00
C GLN A 4 22.12 16.98 27.07
N TRP A 5 21.76 17.34 25.84
CA TRP A 5 21.36 16.36 24.85
C TRP A 5 22.56 15.90 24.05
N LEU A 6 22.75 14.58 23.97
CA LEU A 6 23.77 13.98 23.13
C LEU A 6 23.19 13.73 21.73
N ALA A 7 23.86 14.24 20.70
CA ALA A 7 23.56 13.88 19.32
C ALA A 7 24.03 12.44 19.07
N VAL A 8 23.11 11.55 18.73
CA VAL A 8 23.43 10.14 18.43
C VAL A 8 23.61 9.93 16.93
N VAL A 9 22.83 10.64 16.11
CA VAL A 9 22.87 10.61 14.65
C VAL A 9 22.55 12.00 14.14
N GLU A 10 23.36 12.48 13.19
CA GLU A 10 23.17 13.75 12.50
C GLU A 10 23.10 13.49 10.99
N ASN A 11 22.30 14.28 10.27
CA ASN A 11 22.19 14.24 8.80
C ASN A 11 21.83 12.86 8.20
N ALA A 12 21.14 11.99 8.93
CA ALA A 12 20.68 10.72 8.38
C ALA A 12 19.61 10.92 7.28
N PRO A 13 19.65 10.12 6.21
CA PRO A 13 18.55 10.03 5.26
C PRO A 13 17.23 9.70 5.97
N PRO A 14 16.06 10.16 5.45
CA PRO A 14 14.77 9.96 6.12
C PRO A 14 14.43 8.50 6.41
N ASP A 15 14.78 7.60 5.50
CA ASP A 15 14.48 6.17 5.60
C ASP A 15 15.37 5.49 6.66
N ASP A 16 16.67 5.78 6.64
CA ASP A 16 17.63 5.32 7.64
C ASP A 16 17.30 5.85 9.03
N ALA A 17 16.83 7.09 9.13
CA ALA A 17 16.42 7.68 10.40
C ALA A 17 15.22 6.97 11.02
N VAL A 18 14.28 6.46 10.20
CA VAL A 18 13.15 5.66 10.71
C VAL A 18 13.64 4.30 11.20
N ALA A 19 14.41 3.58 10.37
CA ALA A 19 14.97 2.28 10.74
C ALA A 19 15.84 2.37 12.01
N PHE A 20 16.65 3.43 12.12
CA PHE A 20 17.45 3.70 13.31
C PHE A 20 16.58 3.92 14.55
N LEU A 21 15.44 4.59 14.41
CA LEU A 21 14.53 4.78 15.55
C LEU A 21 13.86 3.48 16.01
N GLU A 22 13.66 2.53 15.11
CA GLU A 22 13.13 1.20 15.45
C GLU A 22 14.12 0.38 16.29
N THR A 23 15.42 0.67 16.19
CA THR A 23 16.45 0.05 17.06
C THR A 23 16.38 0.54 18.52
N PHE A 24 15.73 1.68 18.78
CA PHE A 24 15.57 2.18 20.14
C PHE A 24 14.43 1.49 20.90
N LYS A 25 14.37 1.75 22.21
CA LYS A 25 13.25 1.33 23.06
C LYS A 25 11.93 1.83 22.50
N ALA A 26 10.88 1.00 22.61
CA ALA A 26 9.51 1.40 22.31
C ALA A 26 9.19 2.76 22.94
N TYR A 27 8.65 3.68 22.14
CA TYR A 27 8.43 5.06 22.52
C TYR A 27 7.08 5.59 22.03
N ARG A 28 6.66 6.72 22.60
CA ARG A 28 5.55 7.54 22.08
C ARG A 28 5.99 8.99 21.93
N ILE A 29 5.45 9.66 20.92
CA ILE A 29 5.65 11.10 20.72
C ILE A 29 4.76 11.86 21.70
N THR A 30 5.35 12.73 22.51
CA THR A 30 4.64 13.51 23.54
C THR A 30 4.48 14.98 23.18
N LYS A 31 5.36 15.51 22.34
CA LYS A 31 5.29 16.88 21.81
C LYS A 31 5.71 16.86 20.36
N CYS A 32 4.96 17.55 19.51
CA CYS A 32 5.28 17.74 18.10
C CYS A 32 5.03 19.20 17.76
N ASN A 33 6.10 19.97 17.56
CA ASN A 33 6.05 21.39 17.24
C ASN A 33 6.81 21.65 15.94
N VAL A 34 6.48 22.75 15.27
CA VAL A 34 7.29 23.28 14.16
C VAL A 34 8.13 24.42 14.71
N VAL A 35 9.44 24.38 14.48
CA VAL A 35 10.41 25.38 14.96
C VAL A 35 11.28 25.86 13.79
N PRO A 36 11.80 27.10 13.80
CA PRO A 36 12.77 27.52 12.80
C PRO A 36 14.03 26.64 12.88
N CYS A 37 14.62 26.33 11.73
CA CYS A 37 15.86 25.58 11.68
C CYS A 37 17.01 26.40 12.25
N THR A 38 17.69 25.85 13.25
CA THR A 38 18.93 26.41 13.82
C THR A 38 20.14 25.50 13.61
N ILE A 39 19.97 24.40 12.87
CA ILE A 39 21.00 23.36 12.67
C ILE A 39 21.64 23.47 11.28
N CYS A 40 20.82 23.64 10.26
CA CYS A 40 21.30 23.70 8.89
C CYS A 40 21.87 25.09 8.59
N MET A 41 23.00 25.14 7.88
CA MET A 41 23.60 26.38 7.36
C MET A 41 22.96 26.85 6.03
N TYR A 42 21.73 26.44 5.73
CA TYR A 42 21.07 26.87 4.50
C TYR A 42 20.78 28.38 4.54
N PRO A 43 21.00 29.11 3.43
CA PRO A 43 20.79 30.55 3.38
C PRO A 43 19.31 30.94 3.50
N GLU A 44 18.39 30.04 3.14
CA GLU A 44 16.95 30.27 3.27
C GLU A 44 16.39 29.72 4.59
N PRO A 45 15.61 30.55 5.33
CA PRO A 45 14.99 30.11 6.57
C PRO A 45 13.94 29.05 6.27
N HIS A 46 14.15 27.85 6.81
CA HIS A 46 13.19 26.76 6.73
C HIS A 46 12.80 26.29 8.14
N THR A 47 11.73 25.50 8.19
CA THR A 47 11.20 25.00 9.46
C THR A 47 11.55 23.53 9.67
N MET A 48 11.66 23.13 10.93
CA MET A 48 11.91 21.76 11.36
C MET A 48 10.76 21.25 12.24
N SER A 49 10.41 19.99 12.07
CA SER A 49 9.53 19.25 12.98
C SER A 49 10.34 18.83 14.20
N TYR A 50 10.03 19.45 15.33
CA TYR A 50 10.55 19.11 16.64
C TYR A 50 9.64 18.08 17.31
N ARG A 51 10.16 16.87 17.54
CA ARG A 51 9.42 15.78 18.21
C ARG A 51 10.14 15.31 19.46
N LEU A 52 9.42 15.33 20.59
CA LEU A 52 9.88 14.72 21.84
C LEU A 52 9.27 13.35 22.04
N MET A 53 10.09 12.41 22.49
CA MET A 53 9.75 11.00 22.65
C MET A 53 9.97 10.56 24.09
N ASN A 54 9.00 9.83 24.64
CA ASN A 54 9.10 9.19 25.95
C ASN A 54 9.04 7.68 25.78
N CYS A 55 9.80 6.95 26.62
CA CYS A 55 9.79 5.50 26.64
C CYS A 55 8.41 4.95 27.03
N THR A 56 7.96 3.92 26.32
CA THR A 56 6.74 3.14 26.58
C THR A 56 7.04 1.65 26.76
N SER A 57 8.31 1.24 26.74
CA SER A 57 8.72 -0.15 26.91
C SER A 57 8.21 -0.75 28.24
N PRO A 58 7.49 -1.90 28.20
CA PRO A 58 7.04 -2.60 29.40
C PRO A 58 8.19 -3.00 30.34
N ALA A 59 9.34 -3.40 29.79
CA ALA A 59 10.52 -3.75 30.56
C ALA A 59 11.03 -2.57 31.41
N CYS A 60 10.98 -1.34 30.88
CA CYS A 60 11.35 -0.15 31.64
C CYS A 60 10.34 0.20 32.74
N LYS A 61 9.08 -0.22 32.60
CA LYS A 61 8.05 -0.04 33.64
C LYS A 61 8.28 -0.96 34.83
N LEU A 62 8.76 -2.18 34.58
CA LEU A 62 9.09 -3.16 35.62
C LEU A 62 10.34 -2.76 36.42
N MET A 63 11.38 -2.27 35.73
CA MET A 63 12.64 -1.84 36.36
C MET A 63 12.51 -0.56 37.18
N HIS A 64 11.55 0.29 36.87
CA HIS A 64 11.27 1.53 37.60
C HIS A 64 9.86 1.48 38.22
N SER A 65 9.66 0.54 39.15
CA SER A 65 8.37 0.34 39.84
C SER A 65 7.79 1.61 40.48
N HIS A 66 8.65 2.52 40.96
CA HIS A 66 8.27 3.76 41.63
C HIS A 66 8.53 5.04 40.81
N GLY A 67 8.87 4.93 39.53
CA GLY A 67 9.28 6.10 38.74
C GLY A 67 9.00 5.99 37.24
N LYS A 68 8.78 7.14 36.59
CA LYS A 68 8.74 7.19 35.12
C LYS A 68 10.16 6.98 34.59
N CYS A 69 10.28 6.15 33.55
CA CYS A 69 11.55 5.98 32.84
C CYS A 69 12.13 7.35 32.45
N GLN A 70 13.41 7.57 32.76
CA GLN A 70 14.10 8.84 32.52
C GLN A 70 14.52 9.03 31.06
N TRP A 71 14.52 7.97 30.25
CA TRP A 71 14.87 8.05 28.84
C TRP A 71 13.96 9.04 28.11
N ARG A 72 14.58 9.96 27.37
CA ARG A 72 13.93 10.94 26.52
C ARG A 72 14.66 10.96 25.19
N GLY A 73 13.90 10.88 24.11
CA GLY A 73 14.41 11.07 22.75
C GLY A 73 13.96 12.41 22.20
N ARG A 74 14.78 13.01 21.33
CA ARG A 74 14.40 14.15 20.51
C ARG A 74 14.73 13.84 19.06
N ARG A 75 13.78 14.12 18.18
CA ARG A 75 13.96 14.07 16.73
C ARG A 75 13.71 15.45 16.14
N LEU A 76 14.54 15.82 15.17
CA LEU A 76 14.47 17.06 14.42
C LEU A 76 14.50 16.69 12.94
N ASP A 77 13.39 16.89 12.24
CA ASP A 77 13.29 16.62 10.81
C ASP A 77 13.06 17.94 10.06
N ALA A 78 13.69 18.15 8.91
CA ALA A 78 13.33 19.26 8.05
C ALA A 78 11.87 19.10 7.59
N VAL A 79 11.05 20.15 7.74
CA VAL A 79 9.71 20.15 7.16
C VAL A 79 9.87 20.47 5.69
N ASN A 80 9.79 19.43 4.85
CA ASN A 80 9.64 19.66 3.41
C ASN A 80 8.34 20.44 3.20
N ALA A 81 8.46 21.68 2.70
CA ALA A 81 7.31 22.55 2.40
C ALA A 81 6.27 21.80 1.54
N ASP A 82 6.75 20.96 0.63
CA ASP A 82 5.94 20.08 -0.22
C ASP A 82 5.07 19.06 0.50
N ARG A 83 5.35 18.69 1.76
CA ARG A 83 4.52 17.75 2.52
C ARG A 83 3.38 18.46 3.25
N ASN A 84 3.57 19.71 3.67
CA ASN A 84 2.59 20.45 4.48
C ASN A 84 1.77 21.49 3.72
N THR A 85 2.05 21.76 2.43
CA THR A 85 1.15 22.60 1.62
C THR A 85 -0.22 21.93 1.44
N PRO A 86 -1.31 22.45 2.01
CA PRO A 86 -2.62 21.87 1.79
C PRO A 86 -2.95 21.95 0.30
N LEU A 87 -3.50 20.88 -0.29
CA LEU A 87 -4.03 20.97 -1.65
C LEU A 87 -5.07 22.09 -1.69
N MET A 88 -4.97 22.97 -2.69
CA MET A 88 -6.02 23.94 -2.95
C MET A 88 -7.35 23.23 -3.14
N GLU A 89 -8.44 23.81 -2.64
CA GLU A 89 -9.77 23.20 -2.73
C GLU A 89 -10.22 23.02 -4.19
N THR A 90 -9.82 23.95 -5.06
CA THR A 90 -10.02 23.86 -6.52
C THR A 90 -9.37 22.61 -7.12
N HIS A 91 -8.12 22.33 -6.74
CA HIS A 91 -7.41 21.12 -7.15
C HIS A 91 -8.08 19.85 -6.60
N LYS A 92 -8.57 19.87 -5.35
CA LYS A 92 -9.27 18.72 -4.78
C LYS A 92 -10.55 18.39 -5.55
N THR A 93 -11.39 19.37 -5.85
CA THR A 93 -12.63 19.16 -6.63
C THR A 93 -12.31 18.56 -8.00
N TYR A 94 -11.32 19.11 -8.69
CA TYR A 94 -10.89 18.57 -9.98
C TYR A 94 -10.32 17.15 -9.87
N ILE A 95 -9.52 16.85 -8.84
CA ILE A 95 -9.02 15.49 -8.61
C ILE A 95 -10.19 14.53 -8.36
N ARG A 96 -11.23 14.92 -7.59
CA ARG A 96 -12.43 14.10 -7.39
C ARG A 96 -13.13 13.78 -8.70
N GLU A 97 -13.39 14.81 -9.54
CA GLU A 97 -14.04 14.66 -10.84
C GLU A 97 -13.27 13.71 -11.76
N MET A 98 -11.97 13.93 -11.92
CA MET A 98 -11.15 13.10 -12.79
C MET A 98 -10.97 11.67 -12.23
N THR A 99 -10.95 11.51 -10.91
CA THR A 99 -10.92 10.20 -10.26
C THR A 99 -12.22 9.44 -10.47
N ALA A 100 -13.37 10.13 -10.40
CA ALA A 100 -14.68 9.55 -10.72
C ALA A 100 -14.76 9.10 -12.20
N GLN A 101 -14.09 9.81 -13.10
CA GLN A 101 -13.93 9.42 -14.51
C GLN A 101 -12.90 8.29 -14.73
N GLY A 102 -12.27 7.76 -13.68
CA GLY A 102 -11.31 6.66 -13.77
C GLY A 102 -9.92 7.06 -14.29
N SER A 103 -9.59 8.36 -14.31
CA SER A 103 -8.27 8.81 -14.74
C SER A 103 -7.17 8.42 -13.75
N LYS A 104 -6.00 8.01 -14.28
CA LYS A 104 -4.84 7.69 -13.45
C LYS A 104 -4.30 8.95 -12.75
N PRO A 105 -3.89 8.87 -11.47
CA PRO A 105 -3.36 10.02 -10.71
C PRO A 105 -2.24 10.79 -11.41
N SER A 106 -1.35 10.10 -12.14
CA SER A 106 -0.31 10.74 -12.95
C SER A 106 -0.87 11.60 -14.07
N ARG A 107 -1.94 11.13 -14.74
CA ARG A 107 -2.65 11.91 -15.76
C ARG A 107 -3.41 13.08 -15.16
N ILE A 108 -4.01 12.89 -13.98
CA ILE A 108 -4.69 13.97 -13.25
C ILE A 108 -3.70 15.08 -12.91
N ARG A 109 -2.51 14.76 -12.37
CA ARG A 109 -1.48 15.77 -12.07
C ARG A 109 -1.06 16.54 -13.34
N ASN A 110 -0.84 15.84 -14.45
CA ASN A 110 -0.39 16.46 -15.69
C ASN A 110 -1.48 17.26 -16.43
N SER A 111 -2.76 17.06 -16.08
CA SER A 111 -3.87 17.84 -16.64
C SER A 111 -4.18 19.11 -15.84
N VAL A 112 -3.74 19.21 -14.58
CA VAL A 112 -3.92 20.39 -13.71
C VAL A 112 -3.37 21.68 -14.35
N PRO A 113 -2.13 21.74 -14.89
CA PRO A 113 -1.62 22.94 -15.56
C PRO A 113 -2.50 23.42 -16.70
N ARG A 114 -2.98 22.49 -17.52
CA ARG A 114 -3.83 22.79 -18.69
C ARG A 114 -5.20 23.30 -18.27
N LYS A 115 -5.73 22.84 -17.14
CA LYS A 115 -7.06 23.22 -16.65
C LYS A 115 -7.08 24.55 -15.92
N PHE A 116 -6.02 24.85 -15.17
CA PHE A 116 -5.97 26.02 -14.29
C PHE A 116 -4.98 27.11 -14.75
N GLY A 117 -4.21 26.89 -15.81
CA GLY A 117 -3.18 27.83 -16.27
C GLY A 117 -2.03 27.99 -15.27
N VAL A 118 -1.76 26.94 -14.51
CA VAL A 118 -0.82 26.94 -13.38
C VAL A 118 0.52 26.36 -13.83
N ASP A 119 1.62 26.97 -13.39
CA ASP A 119 2.96 26.53 -13.73
C ASP A 119 3.32 25.17 -13.09
N MET A 120 4.18 24.40 -13.76
CA MET A 120 4.58 23.05 -13.35
C MET A 120 5.23 23.01 -11.96
N ASP A 121 5.94 24.07 -11.56
CA ASP A 121 6.66 24.12 -10.28
C ASP A 121 5.73 24.37 -9.09
N SER A 122 4.54 24.91 -9.35
CA SER A 122 3.51 25.15 -8.34
C SER A 122 2.53 23.98 -8.15
N LEU A 123 2.77 22.85 -8.83
CA LEU A 123 1.91 21.68 -8.77
C LEU A 123 2.07 20.89 -7.46
N PRO A 124 0.97 20.30 -6.94
CA PRO A 124 1.09 19.33 -5.87
C PRO A 124 1.91 18.11 -6.32
N SER A 125 2.67 17.54 -5.39
CA SER A 125 3.44 16.33 -5.64
C SER A 125 2.55 15.17 -6.09
N LEU A 126 3.09 14.26 -6.91
CA LEU A 126 2.35 13.11 -7.40
C LEU A 126 1.82 12.22 -6.26
N SER A 127 2.61 12.05 -5.21
CA SER A 127 2.23 11.28 -4.01
C SER A 127 0.98 11.86 -3.34
N LYS A 128 0.88 13.20 -3.25
CA LYS A 128 -0.31 13.87 -2.70
C LYS A 128 -1.56 13.65 -3.54
N VAL A 129 -1.46 13.80 -4.86
CA VAL A 129 -2.58 13.55 -5.79
C VAL A 129 -3.03 12.10 -5.70
N HIS A 130 -2.06 11.17 -5.65
CA HIS A 130 -2.32 9.74 -5.52
C HIS A 130 -3.06 9.41 -4.22
N ASN A 131 -2.54 9.83 -3.07
CA ASN A 131 -3.15 9.54 -1.77
C ASN A 131 -4.56 10.13 -1.67
N TYR A 132 -4.76 11.33 -2.20
CA TYR A 132 -6.07 11.98 -2.21
C TYR A 132 -7.08 11.25 -3.10
N ALA A 133 -6.68 10.89 -4.32
CA ALA A 133 -7.52 10.13 -5.26
C ALA A 133 -7.85 8.74 -4.71
N TYR A 134 -6.88 8.04 -4.12
CA TYR A 134 -7.06 6.73 -3.51
C TYR A 134 -8.05 6.79 -2.35
N HIS A 135 -7.88 7.75 -1.44
CA HIS A 135 -8.80 7.96 -0.34
C HIS A 135 -10.22 8.28 -0.83
N TYR A 136 -10.36 9.19 -1.80
CA TYR A 136 -11.67 9.53 -2.38
C TYR A 136 -12.34 8.32 -3.05
N LYS A 137 -11.57 7.53 -3.79
CA LYS A 137 -12.07 6.31 -4.44
C LYS A 137 -12.62 5.31 -3.43
N ASN A 138 -11.88 5.07 -2.35
CA ASN A 138 -12.28 4.09 -1.34
C ASN A 138 -13.42 4.58 -0.45
N THR A 139 -13.50 5.88 -0.18
CA THR A 139 -14.50 6.44 0.76
C THR A 139 -15.77 6.96 0.11
N LYS A 140 -15.73 7.41 -1.15
CA LYS A 140 -16.85 8.11 -1.80
C LYS A 140 -17.34 7.47 -3.10
N LEU A 141 -16.46 6.80 -3.83
CA LEU A 141 -16.85 6.09 -5.07
C LEU A 141 -17.30 4.65 -4.82
N PHE A 142 -17.58 4.28 -3.56
CA PHE A 142 -18.01 2.94 -3.15
C PHE A 142 -17.30 1.85 -3.95
N ASN A 143 -15.98 1.80 -3.81
CA ASN A 143 -15.21 0.66 -4.30
C ASN A 143 -15.43 -0.57 -3.38
N HIS A 144 -16.62 -0.69 -2.79
CA HIS A 144 -17.07 -1.87 -2.07
C HIS A 144 -17.65 -2.83 -3.09
N ASP A 145 -16.93 -3.94 -3.20
CA ASP A 145 -17.50 -5.26 -3.39
C ASP A 145 -17.87 -5.71 -4.81
N LYS A 146 -16.92 -5.53 -5.74
CA LYS A 146 -16.85 -6.45 -6.90
C LYS A 146 -16.51 -7.88 -6.47
N HIS A 147 -16.06 -8.09 -5.22
CA HIS A 147 -15.79 -9.42 -4.72
C HIS A 147 -17.07 -10.24 -4.66
N LYS A 148 -18.19 -9.67 -4.20
CA LYS A 148 -19.50 -10.33 -4.29
C LYS A 148 -19.90 -10.68 -5.73
N ASP A 149 -19.83 -9.72 -6.65
CA ASP A 149 -20.18 -9.96 -8.07
C ASP A 149 -19.28 -11.04 -8.71
N ILE A 150 -17.98 -11.03 -8.40
CA ILE A 150 -17.01 -12.02 -8.89
C ILE A 150 -17.25 -13.38 -8.22
N THR A 151 -17.59 -13.40 -6.93
CA THR A 151 -17.90 -14.63 -6.18
C THR A 151 -19.17 -15.28 -6.74
N GLU A 152 -20.21 -14.49 -7.03
CA GLU A 152 -21.41 -14.96 -7.72
C GLU A 152 -21.09 -15.47 -9.12
N PHE A 153 -20.23 -14.80 -9.88
CA PHE A 153 -19.78 -15.25 -11.19
C PHE A 153 -19.02 -16.58 -11.13
N VAL A 154 -18.12 -16.76 -10.16
CA VAL A 154 -17.36 -18.00 -9.95
C VAL A 154 -18.30 -19.14 -9.59
N HIS A 155 -19.21 -18.95 -8.62
CA HIS A 155 -20.19 -19.98 -8.28
C HIS A 155 -21.13 -20.33 -9.43
N LYS A 156 -21.49 -19.36 -10.26
CA LYS A 156 -22.35 -19.61 -11.43
C LYS A 156 -21.67 -20.51 -12.47
N LEU A 157 -20.34 -20.43 -12.58
CA LEU A 157 -19.54 -21.21 -13.52
C LEU A 157 -18.82 -22.36 -12.81
N GLU A 158 -19.35 -22.86 -11.71
CA GLU A 158 -18.76 -23.97 -10.97
C GLU A 158 -18.70 -25.25 -11.83
N PHE A 159 -17.56 -25.93 -11.80
CA PHE A 159 -17.36 -27.12 -12.61
C PHE A 159 -18.28 -28.27 -12.17
N SER A 160 -19.33 -28.52 -12.96
CA SER A 160 -20.31 -29.59 -12.72
C SER A 160 -19.92 -30.94 -13.35
N GLY A 161 -18.84 -31.01 -14.13
CA GLY A 161 -18.47 -32.20 -14.90
C GLY A 161 -19.34 -32.49 -16.13
N HIS A 162 -20.49 -31.84 -16.29
CA HIS A 162 -21.42 -32.04 -17.42
C HIS A 162 -21.34 -30.97 -18.52
N GLU A 163 -20.41 -30.03 -18.40
CA GLU A 163 -20.31 -28.92 -19.37
C GLU A 163 -19.95 -29.35 -20.80
N ASN A 164 -20.30 -28.52 -21.80
CA ASN A 164 -19.89 -28.74 -23.19
C ASN A 164 -18.37 -28.50 -23.37
N GLU A 165 -17.77 -29.08 -24.41
CA GLU A 165 -16.31 -29.00 -24.64
C GLU A 165 -15.75 -27.57 -24.70
N THR A 166 -16.55 -26.63 -25.22
CA THR A 166 -16.20 -25.22 -25.39
C THR A 166 -16.73 -24.31 -24.30
N ALA A 167 -17.55 -24.82 -23.39
CA ALA A 167 -18.07 -24.03 -22.27
C ALA A 167 -16.96 -23.75 -21.26
N ALA A 168 -16.92 -22.51 -20.79
CA ALA A 168 -15.94 -22.06 -19.82
C ALA A 168 -16.49 -22.30 -18.41
N PHE A 169 -15.72 -23.01 -17.61
CA PHE A 169 -15.98 -23.22 -16.20
C PHE A 169 -14.86 -22.60 -15.36
N THR A 170 -15.17 -22.35 -14.10
CA THR A 170 -14.23 -21.88 -13.10
C THR A 170 -13.85 -23.03 -12.16
N PHE A 171 -12.61 -22.98 -11.67
CA PHE A 171 -12.14 -23.87 -10.62
C PHE A 171 -11.28 -23.05 -9.65
N VAL A 172 -11.30 -23.44 -8.39
CA VAL A 172 -10.64 -22.73 -7.29
C VAL A 172 -9.77 -23.74 -6.56
N TRP A 173 -8.66 -23.25 -6.00
CA TRP A 173 -7.67 -24.12 -5.35
C TRP A 173 -8.20 -24.76 -4.05
N THR A 174 -9.09 -24.08 -3.34
CA THR A 174 -9.61 -24.49 -2.02
C THR A 174 -11.12 -24.68 -2.05
N LEU A 175 -11.60 -25.76 -1.44
CA LEU A 175 -13.02 -26.05 -1.21
C LEU A 175 -13.33 -25.91 0.29
N ASP A 176 -14.56 -25.55 0.62
CA ASP A 176 -15.05 -25.57 1.99
C ASP A 176 -15.40 -26.99 2.48
N GLU A 177 -15.80 -27.11 3.74
CA GLU A 177 -16.21 -28.38 4.37
C GLU A 177 -17.44 -29.02 3.69
N PHE A 178 -18.18 -28.25 2.89
CA PHE A 178 -19.37 -28.68 2.15
C PHE A 178 -19.07 -28.95 0.67
N GLY A 179 -17.80 -28.87 0.24
CA GLY A 179 -17.36 -29.10 -1.13
C GLY A 179 -17.60 -27.93 -2.09
N LYS A 180 -17.96 -26.76 -1.59
CA LYS A 180 -18.19 -25.54 -2.37
C LYS A 180 -16.89 -24.75 -2.54
N MET A 181 -16.74 -24.10 -3.69
CA MET A 181 -15.55 -23.30 -4.03
C MET A 181 -15.33 -22.13 -3.04
N LEU A 182 -14.19 -22.09 -2.36
CA LEU A 182 -13.87 -21.03 -1.40
C LEU A 182 -13.13 -19.88 -2.08
N VAL A 183 -13.85 -18.80 -2.35
CA VAL A 183 -13.32 -17.61 -3.02
C VAL A 183 -12.73 -16.64 -1.98
N GLY A 184 -11.40 -16.58 -1.89
CA GLY A 184 -10.68 -15.65 -1.01
C GLY A 184 -11.07 -14.19 -1.27
N ASN A 185 -10.98 -13.33 -0.25
CA ASN A 185 -11.35 -11.91 -0.33
C ASN A 185 -10.25 -11.04 -0.97
N GLY A 186 -9.10 -11.64 -1.33
CA GLY A 186 -7.97 -10.93 -1.90
C GLY A 186 -7.07 -10.26 -0.85
N SER A 187 -7.22 -10.58 0.44
CA SER A 187 -6.25 -10.22 1.47
C SER A 187 -5.04 -11.17 1.45
N ASP A 188 -3.97 -10.81 2.15
CA ASP A 188 -2.78 -11.64 2.25
C ASP A 188 -3.05 -12.93 3.04
N GLU A 189 -4.00 -12.91 3.98
CA GLU A 189 -4.43 -14.09 4.75
C GLU A 189 -5.35 -15.02 3.93
N ASN A 190 -6.19 -14.46 3.04
CA ASN A 190 -7.14 -15.20 2.21
C ASN A 190 -7.06 -14.74 0.73
N PRO A 191 -5.98 -15.10 0.01
CA PRO A 191 -5.77 -14.66 -1.36
C PRO A 191 -6.83 -15.22 -2.32
N PHE A 192 -7.24 -14.42 -3.30
CA PHE A 192 -8.16 -14.87 -4.36
C PHE A 192 -7.39 -15.71 -5.39
N VAL A 193 -7.65 -17.02 -5.44
CA VAL A 193 -7.01 -17.95 -6.38
C VAL A 193 -8.06 -18.76 -7.13
N GLY A 194 -8.40 -18.32 -8.34
CA GLY A 194 -9.33 -19.00 -9.24
C GLY A 194 -8.81 -19.02 -10.68
N GLY A 195 -9.07 -20.12 -11.38
CA GLY A 195 -8.80 -20.29 -12.80
C GLY A 195 -10.10 -20.40 -13.61
N ILE A 196 -10.06 -19.96 -14.87
CA ILE A 196 -11.12 -20.19 -15.86
C ILE A 196 -10.53 -21.07 -16.95
N SER A 197 -11.22 -22.16 -17.30
CA SER A 197 -10.80 -23.06 -18.38
C SER A 197 -11.99 -23.64 -19.11
N THR A 198 -11.76 -24.26 -20.26
CA THR A 198 -12.74 -25.04 -21.00
C THR A 198 -12.34 -26.52 -21.01
N LYS A 199 -13.30 -27.44 -21.17
CA LYS A 199 -13.00 -28.87 -21.19
C LYS A 199 -12.02 -29.24 -22.31
N ARG A 200 -12.13 -28.61 -23.48
CA ARG A 200 -11.18 -28.80 -24.58
C ARG A 200 -9.75 -28.44 -24.19
N CYS A 201 -9.55 -27.31 -23.51
CA CYS A 201 -8.23 -26.92 -23.00
C CYS A 201 -7.73 -27.86 -21.89
N TYR A 202 -8.63 -28.36 -21.03
CA TYR A 202 -8.31 -29.30 -19.96
C TYR A 202 -7.90 -30.69 -20.48
N VAL A 203 -8.61 -31.23 -21.48
CA VAL A 203 -8.29 -32.53 -22.09
C VAL A 203 -6.97 -32.44 -22.88
N GLN A 204 -6.73 -31.34 -23.59
CA GLN A 204 -5.48 -31.13 -24.33
C GLN A 204 -4.27 -31.01 -23.38
N THR A 205 -4.45 -30.45 -22.18
CA THR A 205 -3.42 -30.38 -21.12
C THR A 205 -3.20 -31.69 -20.38
N GLN A 206 -4.17 -32.61 -20.34
CA GLN A 206 -3.95 -33.96 -19.80
C GLN A 206 -3.23 -34.88 -20.78
N SER A 207 -3.53 -34.79 -22.09
CA SER A 207 -2.84 -35.63 -23.11
C SER A 207 -1.34 -35.32 -23.24
N SER A 208 -0.92 -34.09 -22.92
CA SER A 208 0.48 -33.65 -22.94
C SER A 208 1.26 -34.02 -21.67
N ARG A 209 0.62 -34.57 -20.63
CA ARG A 209 1.32 -35.11 -19.44
C ARG A 209 1.97 -36.48 -19.68
N LEU A 210 1.68 -37.14 -20.79
CA LEU A 210 2.25 -38.46 -21.12
C LEU A 210 3.57 -38.38 -21.89
N SER A 211 4.03 -37.20 -22.29
CA SER A 211 5.39 -36.99 -22.78
C SER A 211 6.11 -36.03 -21.83
N GLY A 212 7.06 -36.56 -21.07
CA GLY A 212 7.97 -35.76 -20.25
C GLY A 212 8.60 -34.63 -21.07
N ASP A 213 8.82 -33.51 -20.40
CA ASP A 213 9.42 -32.27 -20.90
C ASP A 213 8.47 -31.28 -21.58
N CYS A 214 7.79 -30.47 -20.76
CA CYS A 214 7.32 -29.15 -21.16
C CYS A 214 7.45 -28.15 -20.01
N LEU A 215 8.45 -27.25 -20.13
CA LEU A 215 8.52 -25.97 -19.44
C LEU A 215 7.21 -25.20 -19.67
N TRP A 216 6.44 -24.95 -18.62
CA TRP A 216 5.13 -24.34 -18.75
C TRP A 216 5.22 -22.81 -18.92
N ASN A 217 4.91 -22.34 -20.13
CA ASN A 217 4.50 -20.96 -20.36
C ASN A 217 2.97 -20.91 -20.42
N PHE A 218 2.33 -20.70 -19.26
CA PHE A 218 0.88 -20.58 -19.13
C PHE A 218 0.38 -19.27 -19.76
N ARG A 219 0.06 -19.28 -21.06
CA ARG A 219 -0.32 -18.08 -21.82
C ARG A 219 -1.81 -17.67 -21.77
N SER A 220 -2.67 -18.28 -20.95
CA SER A 220 -4.08 -17.83 -20.89
C SER A 220 -4.73 -17.82 -19.52
N VAL A 221 -3.96 -17.92 -18.43
CA VAL A 221 -4.49 -17.51 -17.13
C VAL A 221 -4.41 -15.98 -17.10
N GLN A 222 -5.54 -15.31 -17.34
CA GLN A 222 -5.69 -13.93 -16.88
C GLN A 222 -5.65 -13.95 -15.35
N LYS A 223 -4.43 -13.94 -14.80
CA LYS A 223 -4.19 -13.64 -13.40
C LYS A 223 -4.70 -12.23 -13.16
N PHE A 224 -5.88 -12.11 -12.57
CA PHE A 224 -6.29 -10.88 -11.90
C PHE A 224 -5.53 -10.79 -10.57
N SER A 225 -4.21 -10.61 -10.65
CA SER A 225 -3.41 -10.24 -9.48
C SER A 225 -3.58 -8.74 -9.23
N PHE A 226 -4.40 -8.39 -8.24
CA PHE A 226 -4.32 -7.08 -7.62
C PHE A 226 -3.04 -7.03 -6.77
N GLY A 227 -1.99 -6.43 -7.33
CA GLY A 227 -0.79 -5.90 -6.65
C GLY A 227 -0.23 -6.67 -5.45
N GLY A 228 0.65 -7.63 -5.70
CA GLY A 228 1.56 -8.24 -4.71
C GLY A 228 2.78 -8.86 -5.43
N PRO A 229 3.95 -8.97 -4.77
CA PRO A 229 5.19 -9.38 -5.42
C PRO A 229 5.14 -10.83 -5.92
N ILE A 230 5.73 -11.06 -7.10
CA ILE A 230 5.85 -12.37 -7.73
C ILE A 230 7.01 -13.11 -7.06
N CYS A 231 6.71 -14.06 -6.18
CA CYS A 231 7.70 -15.01 -5.66
C CYS A 231 7.83 -16.19 -6.63
N GLN A 232 9.05 -16.41 -7.12
CA GLN A 232 9.43 -17.52 -7.98
C GLN A 232 9.94 -18.66 -7.08
N PHE A 233 9.26 -19.82 -7.10
CA PHE A 233 9.76 -21.02 -6.43
C PHE A 233 10.39 -21.96 -7.46
N THR A 234 11.69 -22.16 -7.34
CA THR A 234 12.44 -23.30 -7.88
C THR A 234 12.28 -24.47 -6.93
N MET A 235 11.87 -25.64 -7.42
CA MET A 235 12.00 -26.90 -6.69
C MET A 235 13.17 -27.70 -7.29
N ASN A 236 14.05 -28.19 -6.40
CA ASN A 236 14.85 -29.39 -6.65
C ASN A 236 13.92 -30.61 -6.70
#